data_AF-G4RPR7-F1
#
_entry.id   AF-G4RPR7-F1
#
_cell.length_a   1.000
_cell.length_b   1.000
_cell.length_c   1.000
_cell.angle_alpha   90.00
_cell.angle_beta   90.00
_cell.angle_gamma   90.00
#
_symmetry.space_group_name_H-M   'P 1'
#
loop_
_entity.id
_entity.type
_entity.pdbx_description
1 polymer ?
#
loop_
_entity_poly.entity_id
_entity_poly.type
_entity_poly.pdbx_seq_one_letter_code
_entity_poly.pdbx_strand_id
1 'polypeptide(L)'
;MILAYARGPPIAIFAGSWLCTKSPVDGTPVALGEPIGDCENADRLAQLSSLATAVYMIKSRGVKVYYGGSSPEEELAAYAGGADGTLSEIKHRFGVPDQADDAALLVVEADSLEELRRYVRRAGEVYRRRVEVALLARFEAAVELGQYISSFVITKAPDIVSFEPATSLPEIGRCIHCGVDFLMYGAKTKRCIYCGRALRGVITQRKPTLRPEILRAIHRKLADNLPKKIVVI
;
A
#
# COMPACT_ATOMS: atom_id res chain seq x y z
N MET A 1 11.01 -14.19 -15.34
CA MET A 1 12.38 -13.87 -14.89
C MET A 1 12.41 -13.81 -13.38
N ILE A 2 13.44 -14.38 -12.73
CA ILE A 2 13.57 -14.26 -11.27
C ILE A 2 13.98 -12.82 -10.95
N LEU A 3 13.21 -12.17 -10.09
CA LEU A 3 13.43 -10.79 -9.66
C LEU A 3 13.77 -10.71 -8.18
N ALA A 4 14.56 -9.71 -7.80
CA ALA A 4 14.78 -9.29 -6.43
C ALA A 4 14.51 -7.79 -6.26
N TYR A 5 14.08 -7.41 -5.07
CA TYR A 5 13.84 -6.02 -4.71
C TYR A 5 15.19 -5.28 -4.61
N ALA A 6 15.41 -4.29 -5.47
CA ALA A 6 16.75 -3.73 -5.70
C ALA A 6 16.93 -2.32 -5.11
N ARG A 7 15.88 -1.48 -5.12
CA ARG A 7 15.97 -0.09 -4.66
C ARG A 7 14.62 0.38 -4.10
N GLY A 8 14.67 1.06 -2.94
CA GLY A 8 13.54 1.76 -2.33
C GLY A 8 13.66 1.81 -0.80
N PRO A 9 12.56 1.93 -0.05
CA PRO A 9 12.59 1.83 1.41
C PRO A 9 13.08 0.45 1.91
N PRO A 10 13.54 0.32 3.17
CA PRO A 10 14.03 -0.96 3.70
C PRO A 10 13.04 -2.12 3.57
N ILE A 11 11.74 -1.80 3.64
CA ILE A 11 10.63 -2.73 3.40
C ILE A 11 9.72 -2.13 2.33
N ALA A 12 9.48 -2.86 1.26
CA ALA A 12 8.44 -2.59 0.26
C ALA A 12 7.24 -3.51 0.48
N ILE A 13 6.07 -3.12 -0.03
CA ILE A 13 4.89 -3.98 -0.10
C ILE A 13 4.79 -4.57 -1.50
N PHE A 14 4.80 -5.90 -1.57
CA PHE A 14 4.65 -6.62 -2.82
C PHE A 14 3.22 -6.49 -3.35
N ALA A 15 3.09 -6.11 -4.63
CA ALA A 15 1.84 -6.16 -5.36
C ALA A 15 2.09 -6.52 -6.83
N GLY A 16 1.22 -7.35 -7.39
CA GLY A 16 1.30 -7.82 -8.77
C GLY A 16 1.55 -9.33 -8.87
N SER A 17 1.10 -10.11 -7.89
CA SER A 17 1.21 -11.57 -7.89
C SER A 17 0.71 -12.24 -9.19
N TRP A 18 -0.24 -11.62 -9.88
CA TRP A 18 -0.78 -12.11 -11.16
C TRP A 18 0.22 -12.03 -12.32
N LEU A 19 1.23 -11.16 -12.23
CA LEU A 19 2.31 -11.02 -13.21
C LEU A 19 3.43 -12.05 -13.02
N CYS A 20 3.27 -12.96 -12.06
CA CYS A 20 4.28 -13.92 -11.68
C CYS A 20 3.75 -15.36 -11.72
N THR A 21 4.63 -16.30 -12.05
CA THR A 21 4.38 -17.75 -11.93
C THR A 21 4.59 -18.20 -10.49
N LYS A 22 5.56 -17.58 -9.79
CA LYS A 22 5.85 -17.76 -8.36
C LYS A 22 6.11 -16.42 -7.72
N SER A 23 5.44 -16.16 -6.61
CA SER A 23 5.57 -14.91 -5.86
C SER A 23 4.90 -15.05 -4.49
N PRO A 24 5.24 -14.16 -3.52
CA PRO A 24 4.44 -13.94 -2.34
C PRO A 24 3.01 -13.54 -2.68
N VAL A 25 2.14 -13.61 -1.68
CA VAL A 25 0.81 -13.00 -1.78
C VAL A 25 0.92 -11.47 -1.75
N ASP A 26 0.07 -10.80 -2.53
CA ASP A 26 -0.05 -9.34 -2.53
C ASP A 26 -0.31 -8.80 -1.11
N GLY A 27 0.34 -7.69 -0.80
CA GLY A 27 0.37 -7.10 0.54
C GLY A 27 1.55 -7.59 1.39
N THR A 28 2.29 -8.61 0.97
CA THR A 28 3.44 -9.12 1.73
C THR A 28 4.58 -8.09 1.79
N PRO A 29 5.16 -7.81 2.98
CA PRO A 29 6.35 -7.00 3.11
C PRO A 29 7.58 -7.76 2.58
N VAL A 30 8.39 -7.07 1.77
CA VAL A 30 9.63 -7.59 1.16
C VAL A 30 10.78 -6.67 1.56
N ALA A 31 11.86 -7.25 2.08
CA ALA A 31 13.05 -6.49 2.46
C ALA A 31 13.98 -6.23 1.27
N LEU A 32 14.72 -5.12 1.33
CA LEU A 32 15.69 -4.77 0.28
C LEU A 32 16.70 -5.90 0.04
N GLY A 33 16.91 -6.25 -1.22
CA GLY A 33 17.75 -7.36 -1.68
C GLY A 33 17.04 -8.72 -1.75
N GLU A 34 15.79 -8.83 -1.29
CA GLU A 34 15.07 -10.10 -1.28
C GLU A 34 14.55 -10.53 -2.68
N PRO A 35 14.80 -11.78 -3.13
CA PRO A 35 14.23 -12.32 -4.36
C PRO A 35 12.72 -12.55 -4.26
N ILE A 36 11.94 -11.77 -4.99
CA ILE A 36 10.49 -11.77 -4.87
C ILE A 36 9.77 -12.87 -5.65
N GLY A 37 10.28 -13.30 -6.80
CA GLY A 37 9.48 -14.18 -7.64
C GLY A 37 9.98 -14.35 -9.06
N ASP A 38 9.38 -15.29 -9.77
CA ASP A 38 9.54 -15.46 -11.21
C ASP A 38 8.39 -14.73 -11.93
N CYS A 39 8.69 -13.54 -12.46
CA CYS A 39 7.72 -12.59 -12.98
C CYS A 39 8.00 -12.20 -14.42
N GLU A 40 6.97 -11.82 -15.16
CA GLU A 40 7.07 -11.56 -16.60
C GLU A 40 7.52 -10.13 -16.90
N ASN A 41 7.13 -9.16 -16.08
CA ASN A 41 7.35 -7.73 -16.32
C ASN A 41 7.81 -7.01 -15.06
N ALA A 42 9.09 -6.66 -14.99
CA ALA A 42 9.70 -6.00 -13.84
C ALA A 42 9.18 -4.56 -13.64
N ASP A 43 9.02 -3.80 -14.72
CA ASP A 43 8.61 -2.39 -14.65
C ASP A 43 7.16 -2.25 -14.17
N ARG A 44 6.26 -3.09 -14.69
CA ARG A 44 4.86 -3.09 -14.25
C ARG A 44 4.75 -3.53 -12.79
N LEU A 45 5.54 -4.53 -12.39
CA LEU A 45 5.59 -4.97 -11.00
C LEU A 45 6.13 -3.89 -10.06
N ALA A 46 7.17 -3.17 -10.49
CA ALA A 46 7.75 -2.02 -9.79
C ALA A 46 6.71 -0.91 -9.59
N GLN A 47 5.93 -0.60 -10.62
CA GLN A 47 4.84 0.38 -10.54
C GLN A 47 3.77 -0.02 -9.51
N LEU A 48 3.28 -1.26 -9.57
CA LEU A 48 2.24 -1.76 -8.66
C LEU A 48 2.77 -1.82 -7.21
N SER A 49 3.97 -2.38 -7.02
CA SER A 49 4.59 -2.47 -5.69
C SER A 49 4.94 -1.09 -5.13
N SER A 50 5.30 -0.12 -5.97
CA SER A 50 5.50 1.27 -5.53
C SER A 50 4.21 1.91 -5.05
N LEU A 51 3.08 1.69 -5.75
CA LEU A 51 1.78 2.17 -5.29
C LEU A 51 1.38 1.54 -3.95
N ALA A 52 1.48 0.22 -3.84
CA ALA A 52 1.18 -0.49 -2.59
C ALA A 52 2.07 0.01 -1.43
N THR A 53 3.35 0.20 -1.69
CA THR A 53 4.33 0.71 -0.71
C THR A 53 4.00 2.14 -0.30
N ALA A 54 3.64 3.00 -1.25
CA ALA A 54 3.28 4.39 -0.98
C ALA A 54 2.02 4.48 -0.10
N VAL A 55 0.98 3.70 -0.44
CA VAL A 55 -0.24 3.61 0.37
C VAL A 55 0.10 3.14 1.78
N TYR A 56 0.88 2.07 1.93
CA TYR A 56 1.31 1.56 3.24
C TYR A 56 2.07 2.61 4.05
N MET A 57 3.01 3.33 3.44
CA MET A 57 3.77 4.39 4.10
C MET A 57 2.87 5.52 4.59
N ILE A 58 1.88 5.96 3.80
CA ILE A 58 0.92 6.97 4.22
C ILE A 58 0.02 6.43 5.34
N LYS A 59 -0.52 5.21 5.18
CA LYS A 59 -1.37 4.52 6.17
C LYS A 59 -0.67 4.36 7.52
N SER A 60 0.64 4.10 7.53
CA SER A 60 1.43 3.93 8.76
C SER A 60 1.45 5.18 9.64
N ARG A 61 1.09 6.36 9.09
CA ARG A 61 0.93 7.62 9.82
C ARG A 61 -0.47 7.84 10.41
N GLY A 62 -1.37 6.86 10.28
CA GLY A 62 -2.75 6.97 10.78
C GLY A 62 -3.70 7.74 9.85
N VAL A 63 -3.27 8.05 8.63
CA VAL A 63 -4.07 8.73 7.60
C VAL A 63 -4.89 7.69 6.84
N LYS A 64 -6.14 8.02 6.45
CA LYS A 64 -6.88 7.19 5.50
C LYS A 64 -6.40 7.45 4.08
N VAL A 65 -6.34 6.41 3.26
CA VAL A 65 -5.86 6.53 1.88
C VAL A 65 -6.92 6.00 0.93
N TYR A 66 -7.29 6.83 -0.04
CA TYR A 66 -8.20 6.49 -1.12
C TYR A 66 -7.44 6.46 -2.44
N TYR A 67 -7.73 5.48 -3.27
CA TYR A 67 -7.23 5.45 -4.63
C TYR A 67 -8.18 6.21 -5.57
N GLY A 68 -7.64 7.18 -6.30
CA GLY A 68 -8.39 8.04 -7.22
C GLY A 68 -8.08 7.81 -8.70
N GLY A 69 -7.28 6.81 -9.05
CA GLY A 69 -7.01 6.45 -10.44
C GLY A 69 -8.07 5.52 -11.04
N SER A 70 -7.91 5.15 -12.32
CA SER A 70 -8.89 4.36 -13.08
C SER A 70 -8.41 2.97 -13.48
N SER A 71 -7.14 2.62 -13.21
CA SER A 71 -6.61 1.28 -13.53
C SER A 71 -7.05 0.25 -12.47
N PRO A 72 -7.75 -0.84 -12.85
CA PRO A 72 -8.17 -1.90 -11.92
C PRO A 72 -6.99 -2.63 -11.26
N GLU A 73 -5.87 -2.75 -11.96
CA GLU A 73 -4.64 -3.35 -11.42
C GLU A 73 -4.02 -2.48 -10.33
N GLU A 74 -3.97 -1.17 -10.56
CA GLU A 74 -3.46 -0.21 -9.58
C GLU A 74 -4.41 -0.08 -8.38
N GLU A 75 -5.71 -0.20 -8.59
CA GLU A 75 -6.69 -0.32 -7.50
C GLU A 75 -6.38 -1.53 -6.61
N LEU A 76 -6.15 -2.72 -7.19
CA LEU A 76 -5.75 -3.90 -6.44
C LEU A 76 -4.42 -3.69 -5.70
N ALA A 77 -3.45 -3.01 -6.32
CA ALA A 77 -2.20 -2.67 -5.67
C ALA A 77 -2.38 -1.68 -4.50
N ALA A 78 -3.27 -0.69 -4.65
CA ALA A 78 -3.62 0.22 -3.57
C ALA A 78 -4.25 -0.55 -2.40
N TYR A 79 -5.13 -1.52 -2.67
CA TYR A 79 -5.70 -2.39 -1.65
C TYR A 79 -4.65 -3.30 -0.99
N ALA A 80 -3.68 -3.81 -1.75
CA ALA A 80 -2.54 -4.55 -1.20
C ALA A 80 -1.72 -3.68 -0.22
N GLY A 81 -1.58 -2.40 -0.52
CA GLY A 81 -1.00 -1.39 0.37
C GLY A 81 -1.87 -0.97 1.55
N GLY A 82 -3.13 -1.43 1.61
CA GLY A 82 -4.04 -1.13 2.72
C GLY A 82 -4.93 0.10 2.53
N ALA A 83 -5.21 0.51 1.29
CA ALA A 83 -6.16 1.59 1.00
C ALA A 83 -7.53 1.31 1.64
N ASP A 84 -8.18 2.38 2.09
CA ASP A 84 -9.49 2.32 2.75
C ASP A 84 -10.64 2.13 1.75
N GLY A 85 -10.43 2.53 0.50
CA GLY A 85 -11.37 2.39 -0.61
C GLY A 85 -10.88 3.10 -1.87
N THR A 86 -11.73 3.12 -2.88
CA THR A 86 -11.56 3.96 -4.08
C THR A 86 -12.49 5.16 -4.04
N LEU A 87 -12.14 6.23 -4.76
CA LEU A 87 -13.04 7.38 -4.90
C LEU A 87 -14.35 7.01 -5.60
N SER A 88 -14.37 6.01 -6.48
CA SER A 88 -15.58 5.54 -7.15
C SER A 88 -16.59 4.89 -6.19
N GLU A 89 -16.14 4.39 -5.04
CA GLU A 89 -16.99 3.80 -3.99
C GLU A 89 -17.60 4.86 -3.04
N ILE A 90 -17.16 6.12 -3.12
CA ILE A 90 -17.49 7.16 -2.16
C ILE A 90 -18.14 8.35 -2.87
N LYS A 91 -19.25 8.86 -2.31
CA LYS A 91 -19.80 10.15 -2.72
C LYS A 91 -18.80 11.26 -2.40
N HIS A 92 -18.07 11.70 -3.39
CA HIS A 92 -17.02 12.70 -3.26
C HIS A 92 -17.28 13.91 -4.16
N ARG A 93 -16.62 15.01 -3.82
CA ARG A 93 -16.63 16.24 -4.62
C ARG A 93 -15.24 16.85 -4.67
N PHE A 94 -14.84 17.35 -5.84
CA PHE A 94 -13.63 18.13 -5.97
C PHE A 94 -13.88 19.58 -5.54
N GLY A 95 -12.98 20.11 -4.71
CA GLY A 95 -13.08 21.44 -4.14
C GLY A 95 -14.15 21.57 -3.06
N VAL A 96 -14.28 22.79 -2.53
CA VAL A 96 -15.34 23.16 -1.58
C VAL A 96 -16.39 23.97 -2.33
N PRO A 97 -17.65 23.51 -2.41
CA PRO A 97 -18.72 24.25 -3.10
C PRO A 97 -19.15 25.49 -2.32
N ASP A 98 -19.93 26.36 -2.96
CA ASP A 98 -20.50 27.55 -2.31
C ASP A 98 -21.71 27.22 -1.42
N GLN A 99 -22.39 26.10 -1.68
CA GLN A 99 -23.52 25.59 -0.90
C GLN A 99 -23.30 24.11 -0.59
N ALA A 100 -23.76 23.67 0.59
CA ALA A 100 -23.60 22.30 1.04
C ALA A 100 -24.42 21.32 0.17
N ASP A 101 -23.80 20.20 -0.17
CA ASP A 101 -24.44 19.07 -0.84
C ASP A 101 -24.39 17.80 0.04
N ASP A 102 -24.64 16.64 -0.55
CA ASP A 102 -24.61 15.33 0.10
C ASP A 102 -23.24 14.61 0.03
N ALA A 103 -22.17 15.31 -0.38
CA ALA A 103 -20.83 14.73 -0.41
C ALA A 103 -20.39 14.28 0.99
N ALA A 104 -19.75 13.11 1.04
CA ALA A 104 -19.12 12.57 2.23
C ALA A 104 -17.65 12.99 2.32
N LEU A 105 -17.01 13.18 1.16
CA LEU A 105 -15.59 13.47 1.00
C LEU A 105 -15.36 14.66 0.06
N LEU A 106 -14.62 15.67 0.50
CA LEU A 106 -14.14 16.77 -0.33
C LEU A 106 -12.69 16.51 -0.71
N VAL A 107 -12.41 16.43 -2.00
CA VAL A 107 -11.06 16.23 -2.53
C VAL A 107 -10.50 17.60 -2.91
N VAL A 108 -9.43 18.01 -2.24
CA VAL A 108 -8.80 19.32 -2.47
C VAL A 108 -7.33 19.13 -2.82
N GLU A 109 -6.85 19.95 -3.74
CA GLU A 109 -5.42 20.04 -4.04
C GLU A 109 -4.85 21.20 -3.24
N ALA A 110 -3.74 20.98 -2.53
CA ALA A 110 -3.06 22.01 -1.78
C ALA A 110 -1.57 21.74 -1.75
N ASP A 111 -0.78 22.78 -2.07
CA ASP A 111 0.69 22.69 -2.07
C ASP A 111 1.31 23.19 -0.75
N SER A 112 0.49 23.69 0.17
CA SER A 112 0.92 24.20 1.46
C SER A 112 -0.09 23.94 2.57
N LEU A 113 0.40 23.95 3.82
CA LEU A 113 -0.45 23.85 5.01
C LEU A 113 -1.45 25.01 5.11
N GLU A 114 -1.07 26.22 4.67
CA GLU A 114 -1.95 27.39 4.70
C GLU A 114 -3.15 27.20 3.76
N GLU A 115 -2.89 26.71 2.55
CA GLU A 115 -3.94 26.42 1.57
C GLU A 115 -4.88 25.32 2.03
N LEU A 116 -4.33 24.22 2.55
CA LEU A 116 -5.11 23.15 3.16
C LEU A 116 -6.00 23.67 4.30
N ARG A 117 -5.46 24.52 5.19
CA ARG A 117 -6.22 25.15 6.28
C ARG A 117 -7.37 26.02 5.75
N ARG A 118 -7.16 26.76 4.66
CA ARG A 118 -8.21 27.56 4.01
C ARG A 118 -9.35 26.67 3.51
N TYR A 119 -9.04 25.54 2.88
CA TYR A 119 -10.05 24.57 2.43
C TYR A 119 -10.82 23.94 3.60
N VAL A 120 -10.13 23.49 4.64
CA VAL A 120 -10.77 22.90 5.82
C VAL A 120 -11.70 23.90 6.51
N ARG A 121 -11.26 25.15 6.66
CA ARG A 121 -12.11 26.22 7.23
C ARG A 121 -13.35 26.45 6.37
N ARG A 122 -13.19 26.64 5.06
CA ARG A 122 -14.31 26.87 4.14
C ARG A 122 -15.29 25.70 4.16
N ALA A 123 -14.80 24.46 4.19
CA ALA A 123 -15.64 23.27 4.30
C ALA A 123 -16.48 23.30 5.59
N GLY A 124 -15.89 23.69 6.72
CA GLY A 124 -16.60 23.86 7.99
C GLY A 124 -17.68 24.95 7.93
N GLU A 125 -17.41 26.08 7.28
CA GLU A 125 -18.35 27.20 7.12
C GLU A 125 -19.57 26.82 6.24
N VAL A 126 -19.33 26.09 5.15
CA VAL A 126 -20.34 25.68 4.17
C VAL A 126 -21.20 24.54 4.69
N TYR A 127 -20.58 23.43 5.13
CA TYR A 127 -21.32 22.21 5.47
C TYR A 127 -21.94 22.27 6.86
N ARG A 128 -21.31 22.97 7.83
CA ARG A 128 -21.74 23.04 9.25
C ARG A 128 -22.08 21.67 9.87
N ARG A 129 -21.55 20.60 9.29
CA ARG A 129 -21.65 19.19 9.68
C ARG A 129 -20.30 18.53 9.45
N ARG A 130 -20.13 17.30 9.95
CA ARG A 130 -18.93 16.52 9.64
C ARG A 130 -18.88 16.24 8.14
N VAL A 131 -17.84 16.74 7.48
CA VAL A 131 -17.44 16.40 6.12
C VAL A 131 -15.96 16.07 6.15
N GLU A 132 -15.55 15.01 5.46
CA GLU A 132 -14.14 14.63 5.40
C GLU A 132 -13.44 15.41 4.29
N VAL A 133 -12.28 16.00 4.58
CA VAL A 133 -11.45 16.67 3.58
C VAL A 133 -10.24 15.79 3.31
N ALA A 134 -10.10 15.37 2.06
CA ALA A 134 -8.98 14.57 1.58
C ALA A 134 -8.06 15.42 0.71
N LEU A 135 -6.77 15.33 0.99
CA LEU A 135 -5.75 15.98 0.18
C LEU A 135 -5.43 15.11 -1.05
N LEU A 136 -5.59 15.68 -2.23
CA LEU A 136 -5.02 15.16 -3.47
C LEU A 136 -3.68 15.87 -3.68
N ALA A 137 -2.58 15.14 -3.52
CA ALA A 137 -1.25 15.69 -3.79
C ALA A 137 -0.29 14.61 -4.28
N ARG A 138 0.95 15.00 -4.59
CA ARG A 138 2.04 14.06 -4.84
C ARG A 138 2.43 13.33 -3.56
N PHE A 139 3.06 12.17 -3.71
CA PHE A 139 3.46 11.32 -2.59
C PHE A 139 4.36 12.03 -1.57
N GLU A 140 5.28 12.87 -2.03
CA GLU A 140 6.19 13.65 -1.17
C GLU A 140 5.42 14.64 -0.30
N ALA A 141 4.44 15.34 -0.87
CA ALA A 141 3.56 16.23 -0.14
C ALA A 141 2.65 15.46 0.85
N ALA A 142 2.20 14.26 0.47
CA ALA A 142 1.47 13.34 1.37
C ALA A 142 2.30 13.00 2.61
N VAL A 143 3.61 12.82 2.41
CA VAL A 143 4.55 12.47 3.46
C VAL A 143 4.73 13.61 4.45
N GLU A 144 4.81 14.84 3.95
CA GLU A 144 4.99 16.05 4.76
C GLU A 144 3.70 16.50 5.47
N LEU A 145 2.59 16.52 4.74
CA LEU A 145 1.29 17.02 5.20
C LEU A 145 0.46 15.97 5.94
N GLY A 146 0.86 14.69 5.90
CA GLY A 146 0.13 13.57 6.49
C GLY A 146 -0.25 13.76 7.96
N GLN A 147 0.53 14.50 8.73
CA GLN A 147 0.24 14.81 10.15
C GLN A 147 -0.94 15.79 10.36
N TYR A 148 -1.34 16.51 9.32
CA TYR A 148 -2.37 17.55 9.37
C TYR A 148 -3.69 17.15 8.68
N ILE A 149 -3.74 15.98 8.05
CA ILE A 149 -4.89 15.51 7.29
C ILE A 149 -5.40 14.17 7.84
N SER A 150 -6.72 13.98 7.78
CA SER A 150 -7.33 12.69 8.11
C SER A 150 -7.37 11.73 6.92
N SER A 151 -7.32 12.27 5.70
CA SER A 151 -7.50 11.53 4.46
C SER A 151 -6.62 12.04 3.33
N PHE A 152 -6.16 11.11 2.51
CA PHE A 152 -5.32 11.36 1.34
C PHE A 152 -5.87 10.63 0.11
N VAL A 153 -5.78 11.24 -1.06
CA VAL A 153 -6.10 10.62 -2.34
C VAL A 153 -4.82 10.42 -3.14
N ILE A 154 -4.50 9.18 -3.49
CA ILE A 154 -3.42 8.84 -4.40
C ILE A 154 -3.98 8.49 -5.77
N THR A 155 -3.50 9.16 -6.81
CA THR A 155 -3.96 8.96 -8.19
C THR A 155 -2.96 8.24 -9.08
N LYS A 156 -1.69 8.22 -8.68
CA LYS A 156 -0.61 7.59 -9.44
C LYS A 156 0.43 6.95 -8.52
N ALA A 157 0.99 5.83 -8.98
CA ALA A 157 2.15 5.21 -8.36
C ALA A 157 3.36 6.16 -8.38
N PRO A 158 4.01 6.45 -7.25
CA PRO A 158 5.32 7.10 -7.26
C PRO A 158 6.39 6.09 -7.72
N ASP A 159 7.56 6.56 -8.14
CA ASP A 159 8.69 5.70 -8.53
C ASP A 159 9.63 5.52 -7.33
N ILE A 160 9.29 4.58 -6.43
CA ILE A 160 10.01 4.35 -5.17
C ILE A 160 10.47 2.91 -4.97
N VAL A 161 10.02 1.96 -5.78
CA VAL A 161 10.41 0.55 -5.74
C VAL A 161 10.88 0.14 -7.12
N SER A 162 12.02 -0.53 -7.22
CA SER A 162 12.44 -1.22 -8.45
C SER A 162 12.96 -2.62 -8.18
N PHE A 163 12.91 -3.45 -9.23
CA PHE A 163 13.33 -4.84 -9.20
C PHE A 163 14.45 -5.08 -10.21
N GLU A 164 15.37 -5.98 -9.87
CA GLU A 164 16.46 -6.41 -10.73
C GLU A 164 16.49 -7.93 -10.86
N PRO A 165 17.07 -8.48 -11.94
CA PRO A 165 17.24 -9.92 -12.07
C PRO A 165 18.02 -10.53 -10.90
N ALA A 166 17.57 -11.68 -10.43
CA ALA A 166 18.26 -12.48 -9.42
C ALA A 166 18.61 -13.87 -9.95
N THR A 167 19.61 -14.49 -9.35
CA THR A 167 20.14 -15.80 -9.79
C THR A 167 19.34 -16.99 -9.27
N SER A 168 18.66 -16.84 -8.13
CA SER A 168 17.90 -17.93 -7.51
C SER A 168 16.68 -17.42 -6.77
N LEU A 169 15.59 -18.18 -6.85
CA LEU A 169 14.38 -17.97 -6.06
C LEU A 169 14.39 -18.92 -4.87
N PRO A 170 14.39 -18.44 -3.61
CA PRO A 170 14.26 -19.28 -2.43
C PRO A 170 12.85 -19.91 -2.35
N GLU A 171 12.69 -20.92 -1.50
CA GLU A 171 11.36 -21.49 -1.21
C GLU A 171 10.46 -20.42 -0.58
N ILE A 172 9.14 -20.53 -0.67
CA ILE A 172 8.22 -19.61 0.03
C ILE A 172 7.57 -20.36 1.19
N GLY A 173 7.63 -19.80 2.39
CA GLY A 173 7.02 -20.31 3.61
C GLY A 173 5.96 -19.36 4.13
N ARG A 174 4.75 -19.88 4.41
CA ARG A 174 3.70 -19.10 5.06
C ARG A 174 3.71 -19.34 6.56
N CYS A 175 3.68 -18.27 7.32
CA CYS A 175 3.44 -18.30 8.74
C CYS A 175 2.02 -18.81 9.05
N ILE A 176 1.91 -19.91 9.81
CA ILE A 176 0.60 -20.56 10.11
C ILE A 176 -0.32 -19.63 10.92
N HIS A 177 0.26 -18.70 11.68
CA HIS A 177 -0.48 -17.81 12.58
C HIS A 177 -0.81 -16.46 11.95
N CYS A 178 0.18 -15.82 11.35
CA CYS A 178 0.06 -14.49 10.77
C CYS A 178 -0.34 -14.49 9.28
N GLY A 179 -0.18 -15.62 8.58
CA GLY A 179 -0.58 -15.76 7.16
C GLY A 179 0.36 -15.08 6.17
N VAL A 180 1.43 -14.46 6.65
CA VAL A 180 2.44 -13.76 5.85
C VAL A 180 3.37 -14.77 5.18
N ASP A 181 3.68 -14.51 3.92
CA ASP A 181 4.63 -15.29 3.14
C ASP A 181 6.05 -14.78 3.35
N PHE A 182 7.00 -15.70 3.44
CA PHE A 182 8.41 -15.43 3.65
C PHE A 182 9.24 -16.24 2.70
N LEU A 183 10.33 -15.67 2.24
CA LEU A 183 11.34 -16.37 1.49
C LEU A 183 12.20 -17.22 2.44
N MET A 184 12.25 -18.52 2.17
CA MET A 184 12.97 -19.55 2.90
C MET A 184 14.24 -19.92 2.12
N TYR A 185 15.39 -19.39 2.55
CA TYR A 185 16.69 -19.72 1.97
C TYR A 185 17.17 -21.09 2.48
N GLY A 186 16.92 -22.15 1.70
CA GLY A 186 17.47 -23.49 1.94
C GLY A 186 17.10 -24.10 3.30
N ALA A 187 15.83 -24.00 3.69
CA ALA A 187 15.29 -24.53 4.96
C ALA A 187 15.88 -23.94 6.27
N LYS A 188 16.71 -22.88 6.21
CA LYS A 188 17.31 -22.24 7.39
C LYS A 188 16.28 -21.44 8.20
N THR A 189 15.35 -20.76 7.54
CA THR A 189 14.31 -19.97 8.21
C THR A 189 13.07 -20.83 8.45
N LYS A 190 12.95 -21.42 9.64
CA LYS A 190 11.78 -22.24 10.03
C LYS A 190 10.72 -21.49 10.83
N ARG A 191 10.99 -20.24 11.23
CA ARG A 191 10.13 -19.42 12.09
C ARG A 191 9.89 -18.04 11.48
N CYS A 192 8.68 -17.53 11.67
CA CYS A 192 8.25 -16.20 11.27
C CYS A 192 9.01 -15.13 12.07
N ILE A 193 9.53 -14.11 11.40
CA ILE A 193 10.25 -12.99 12.04
C ILE A 193 9.33 -12.07 12.86
N TYR A 194 8.03 -12.03 12.56
CA TYR A 194 7.07 -11.16 13.27
C TYR A 194 6.46 -11.81 14.52
N CYS A 195 6.15 -13.12 14.47
CA CYS A 195 5.47 -13.81 15.57
C CYS A 195 6.22 -15.02 16.15
N GLY A 196 7.41 -15.34 15.64
CA GLY A 196 8.24 -16.45 16.11
C GLY A 196 7.70 -17.86 15.83
N ARG A 197 6.50 -17.99 15.26
CA ARG A 197 5.85 -19.29 15.00
C ARG A 197 6.37 -19.97 13.73
N ALA A 198 6.14 -21.28 13.61
CA ALA A 198 6.62 -22.08 12.50
C ALA A 198 6.09 -21.58 11.13
N LEU A 199 6.98 -21.61 10.13
CA LEU A 199 6.64 -21.44 8.73
C LEU A 199 6.25 -22.80 8.15
N ARG A 200 5.14 -22.85 7.41
CA ARG A 200 4.78 -23.99 6.58
C ARG A 200 5.28 -23.72 5.18
N GLY A 201 5.99 -24.67 4.57
CA GLY A 201 6.34 -24.56 3.16
C GLY A 201 5.07 -24.41 2.34
N VAL A 202 4.92 -23.26 1.68
CA VAL A 202 3.83 -22.98 0.77
C VAL A 202 4.50 -22.80 -0.58
N ILE A 203 4.64 -23.90 -1.31
CA ILE A 203 4.82 -23.79 -2.75
C ILE A 203 3.56 -23.07 -3.23
N THR A 204 3.67 -21.77 -3.51
CA THR A 204 2.57 -20.94 -4.00
C THR A 204 2.25 -21.35 -5.44
N GLN A 205 1.74 -22.57 -5.63
CA GLN A 205 1.20 -23.01 -6.93
C GLN A 205 -0.20 -22.44 -7.18
N ARG A 206 -0.86 -21.86 -6.16
CA ARG A 206 -2.15 -21.20 -6.31
C ARG A 206 -2.02 -19.72 -6.00
N LYS A 207 -2.19 -18.90 -7.04
CA LYS A 207 -2.36 -17.45 -6.94
C LYS A 207 -3.43 -17.15 -5.86
N PRO A 208 -3.18 -16.24 -4.90
CA PRO A 208 -4.19 -15.84 -3.93
C PRO A 208 -5.41 -15.25 -4.63
N THR A 209 -6.56 -15.30 -3.96
CA THR A 209 -7.79 -14.69 -4.47
C THR A 209 -7.63 -13.16 -4.46
N LEU A 210 -7.68 -12.56 -5.65
CA LEU A 210 -7.57 -11.11 -5.86
C LEU A 210 -8.88 -10.41 -5.47
N ARG A 211 -9.11 -10.22 -4.17
CA ARG A 211 -10.28 -9.49 -3.67
C ARG A 211 -9.88 -8.39 -2.70
N PRO A 212 -10.40 -7.16 -2.86
CA PRO A 212 -10.11 -6.04 -1.95
C PRO A 212 -10.30 -6.36 -0.47
N GLU A 213 -11.32 -7.15 -0.11
CA GLU A 213 -11.59 -7.53 1.28
C GLU A 213 -10.47 -8.42 1.84
N ILE A 214 -9.96 -9.33 1.02
CA ILE A 214 -8.89 -10.27 1.39
C ILE A 214 -7.57 -9.50 1.52
N LEU A 215 -7.25 -8.62 0.57
CA LEU A 215 -6.05 -7.78 0.60
C LEU A 215 -6.03 -6.86 1.82
N ARG A 216 -7.15 -6.18 2.11
CA ARG A 216 -7.29 -5.36 3.34
C ARG A 216 -7.14 -6.20 4.61
N ALA A 217 -7.67 -7.41 4.64
CA ALA A 217 -7.53 -8.30 5.79
C ALA A 217 -6.07 -8.77 5.99
N ILE A 218 -5.36 -9.07 4.91
CA ILE A 218 -3.92 -9.40 4.94
C ILE A 218 -3.12 -8.21 5.45
N HIS A 219 -3.36 -7.01 4.89
CA HIS A 219 -2.69 -5.79 5.32
C HIS A 219 -2.93 -5.48 6.81
N ARG A 220 -4.18 -5.56 7.31
CA ARG A 220 -4.46 -5.36 8.76
C ARG A 220 -3.65 -6.30 9.64
N LYS A 221 -3.59 -7.59 9.28
CA LYS A 221 -2.78 -8.58 10.02
C LYS A 221 -1.30 -8.24 10.03
N LEU A 222 -0.78 -7.62 8.97
CA LEU A 222 0.59 -7.16 8.88
C LEU A 222 0.82 -5.95 9.77
N ALA A 223 -0.02 -4.92 9.63
CA ALA A 223 0.06 -3.67 10.39
C ALA A 223 -0.01 -3.89 11.91
N ASP A 224 -0.86 -4.81 12.37
CA ASP A 224 -1.03 -5.12 13.79
C ASP A 224 0.20 -5.82 14.42
N ASN A 225 1.08 -6.41 13.61
CA ASN A 225 2.25 -7.20 14.06
C ASN A 225 3.61 -6.55 13.70
N LEU A 226 3.61 -5.35 13.15
CA LEU A 226 4.84 -4.60 12.90
C LEU A 226 5.27 -3.86 14.18
N PRO A 227 6.58 -3.83 14.51
CA PRO A 227 7.06 -3.01 15.61
C PRO A 227 6.72 -1.54 15.34
N LYS A 228 6.10 -0.87 16.32
CA LYS A 228 5.64 0.54 16.23
C LYS A 228 6.75 1.58 15.94
N LYS A 229 7.98 1.15 15.73
CA LYS A 229 9.13 1.94 15.29
C LYS A 229 10.02 1.07 14.41
N ILE A 230 10.00 1.30 13.10
CA ILE A 230 11.18 1.04 12.29
C ILE A 230 12.13 2.19 12.62
N VAL A 231 13.08 1.94 13.51
CA VAL A 231 14.18 2.88 13.75
C VAL A 231 15.04 2.83 12.49
N VAL A 232 15.06 3.93 11.75
CA VAL A 232 16.09 4.18 10.74
C VAL A 232 17.38 4.42 11.53
N ILE A 233 18.31 3.46 11.47
CA ILE A 233 19.71 3.66 11.87
C ILE A 233 20.48 3.89 10.58
#